data_AF-A0A3C1UR28-F1
#
_entry.id   AF-A0A3C1UR28-F1
#
_cell.length_a   1.000
_cell.length_b   1.000
_cell.length_c   1.000
_cell.angle_alpha   90.00
_cell.angle_beta   90.00
_cell.angle_gamma   90.00
#
_symmetry.space_group_name_H-M   'P 1'
#
loop_
_entity.id
_entity.type
_entity.pdbx_description
1 polymer ?
#
loop_
_entity_poly.entity_id
_entity_poly.type
_entity_poly.pdbx_seq_one_letter_code
_entity_poly.pdbx_strand_id
1 'polypeptide(L)' 'MEVQKNMFNYLVPYVVEETGRGERGYDIYSRLLKDRIIFLGTPVDDE' A
#
# COMPACT_ATOMS: atom_id res chain seq x y z
N MET A 1 -2.25 -19.22 -25.24
CA MET A 1 -1.23 -18.17 -25.37
C MET A 1 -1.41 -17.26 -24.17
N GLU A 2 -0.41 -17.22 -23.29
CA GLU A 2 -0.40 -16.41 -22.06
C GLU A 2 -0.84 -14.98 -22.35
N VAL A 3 -1.94 -14.58 -21.71
CA VAL A 3 -2.33 -13.18 -21.63
C VAL A 3 -1.20 -12.48 -20.88
N GLN A 4 -0.57 -11.53 -21.57
CA GLN A 4 0.53 -10.71 -21.11
C GLN A 4 0.22 -10.20 -19.70
N LYS A 5 0.99 -10.67 -18.71
CA LYS A 5 0.98 -10.17 -17.34
C LYS A 5 1.42 -8.71 -17.44
N ASN A 6 0.45 -7.80 -17.54
CA ASN A 6 0.71 -6.38 -17.63
C ASN A 6 1.63 -6.01 -16.47
N MET A 7 2.85 -5.67 -16.80
CA MET A 7 3.85 -5.14 -15.89
C MET A 7 3.46 -3.69 -15.57
N PHE A 8 2.23 -3.48 -15.08
CA PHE A 8 1.90 -2.29 -14.32
C PHE A 8 2.74 -2.40 -13.06
N ASN A 9 3.90 -1.76 -13.12
CA ASN A 9 4.68 -1.48 -11.95
C ASN A 9 3.75 -0.61 -11.08
N TYR A 10 3.03 -1.24 -10.13
CA TYR A 10 2.21 -0.55 -9.15
C TYR A 10 3.17 0.28 -8.31
N LEU A 11 3.47 1.49 -8.77
CA LEU A 11 4.26 2.46 -8.03
C LEU A 11 3.40 2.91 -6.86
N VAL A 12 3.56 2.23 -5.72
CA VAL A 12 2.90 2.61 -4.48
C VAL A 12 3.55 3.91 -4.00
N PRO A 13 2.79 4.99 -3.83
CA PRO A 13 3.34 6.26 -3.41
C PRO A 13 3.89 6.14 -1.98
N TYR A 14 5.01 6.81 -1.76
CA TYR A 14 5.65 6.93 -0.47
C TYR A 14 5.25 8.27 0.17
N VAL A 15 4.95 8.23 1.46
CA VAL A 15 4.53 9.39 2.26
C VAL A 15 5.45 9.56 3.46
N VAL A 16 5.65 10.81 3.88
CA VAL A 16 6.42 11.15 5.07
C VAL A 16 5.46 11.61 6.15
N GLU A 17 5.55 10.99 7.33
CA GLU A 17 4.80 11.34 8.52
C GLU A 17 5.71 12.08 9.51
N GLU A 18 5.28 13.24 9.97
CA GLU A 18 5.94 13.94 11.06
C GLU A 18 5.51 13.34 12.42
N THR A 19 6.49 13.01 13.25
CA THR A 19 6.28 12.55 14.63
C THR A 19 6.98 13.49 15.59
N GLY A 20 6.62 13.46 16.87
CA GLY A 20 7.27 14.29 17.88
C GLY A 20 8.78 14.04 18.07
N ARG A 21 9.37 13.04 17.39
CA ARG A 21 10.82 12.73 17.40
C ARG A 21 11.48 12.87 16.01
N GLY A 22 10.76 13.41 15.01
CA GLY A 22 11.24 13.59 13.64
C GLY A 22 10.33 12.96 12.58
N GLU A 23 10.84 12.82 11.36
CA GLU A 23 10.10 12.29 10.22
C GLU A 23 10.25 10.78 10.07
N ARG A 24 9.17 10.11 9.67
CA ARG A 24 9.18 8.69 9.32
C ARG A 24 8.43 8.46 8.02
N GLY A 25 9.08 7.78 7.09
CA GLY A 25 8.47 7.45 5.82
C GLY A 25 7.73 6.11 5.83
N TYR A 26 6.66 6.03 5.05
CA TYR A 26 5.82 4.85 4.87
C TYR A 26 5.36 4.75 3.41
N ASP A 27 5.09 3.56 2.91
CA ASP A 27 4.15 3.45 1.79
C ASP A 27 2.74 3.82 2.28
N ILE A 28 1.88 4.26 1.35
CA ILE A 28 0.54 4.74 1.71
C ILE A 28 -0.30 3.68 2.43
N TYR A 29 -0.18 2.38 2.09
CA TYR A 29 -0.97 1.33 2.73
C TYR A 29 -0.51 1.06 4.16
N SER A 30 0.80 1.02 4.40
CA SER A 30 1.34 0.92 5.76
C SER A 30 0.94 2.12 6.64
N ARG A 31 0.92 3.33 6.07
CA ARG A 31 0.47 4.53 6.79
C ARG A 31 -1.00 4.40 7.21
N LEU A 32 -1.86 3.89 6.34
CA LEU A 32 -3.28 3.69 6.62
C LEU A 32 -3.53 2.55 7.62
N LEU A 33 -2.75 1.47 7.53
CA LEU A 33 -2.81 0.36 8.49
C LEU A 33 -2.45 0.81 9.91
N LYS A 34 -1.50 1.74 10.06
CA LYS A 34 -1.17 2.36 11.36
C LYS A 34 -2.38 3.05 12.01
N ASP A 35 -3.25 3.67 11.21
CA ASP A 35 -4.51 4.28 11.66
C ASP A 35 -5.66 3.26 11.78
N ARG A 36 -5.36 1.97 11.62
CA ARG A 36 -6.31 0.85 11.64
C ARG A 36 -7.33 0.92 10.50
N ILE A 37 -6.92 1.44 9.34
CA ILE A 37 -7.72 1.47 8.12
C ILE A 37 -7.26 0.32 7.21
N ILE A 38 -8.20 -0.56 6.85
CA ILE A 38 -7.95 -1.73 5.99
C ILE A 38 -8.68 -1.52 4.66
N PHE A 39 -7.98 -1.77 3.55
CA PHE A 39 -8.55 -1.73 2.21
C PHE A 39 -8.67 -3.14 1.66
N LEU A 40 -9.87 -3.51 1.21
CA LEU A 40 -10.10 -4.71 0.43
C LEU A 40 -10.13 -4.30 -1.05
N GLY A 41 -8.98 -4.41 -1.71
CA GLY A 41 -8.80 -4.01 -3.12
C GLY A 41 -9.10 -5.12 -4.13
N THR A 42 -9.34 -6.33 -3.65
CA THR A 42 -9.58 -7.54 -4.45
C THR A 42 -10.85 -8.24 -3.98
N PRO A 43 -11.43 -9.13 -4.81
CA PRO A 43 -12.46 -10.05 -4.34
C PRO A 43 -11.98 -10.83 -3.11
N VAL A 44 -12.92 -11.23 -2.25
CA VAL A 44 -12.61 -12.09 -1.10
C VAL A 44 -12.43 -13.51 -1.58
N ASP A 45 -11.27 -14.07 -1.29
CA ASP A 45 -10.92 -15.47 -1.36
C ASP A 45 -10.41 -15.96 0.01
N ASP A 46 -10.51 -17.27 0.25
CA ASP A 46 -10.04 -17.93 1.47
C ASP A 46 -8.59 -18.44 1.33
N GLU A 47 -7.99 -18.34 0.13
CA GLU A 47 -6.63 -18.78 -0.22
C GLU A 47 -5.64 -17.60 -0.24
#